data_AF-A0AAV5IL88-F1
#
_entry.id   AF-A0AAV5IL88-F1
#
_cell.length_a   1.000
_cell.length_b   1.000
_cell.length_c   1.000
_cell.angle_alpha   90.00
_cell.angle_beta   90.00
_cell.angle_gamma   90.00
#
_symmetry.space_group_name_H-M   'P 1'
#
loop_
_entity.id
_entity.type
_entity.pdbx_description
1 polymer ?
#
loop_
_entity_poly.entity_id
_entity_poly.type
_entity_poly.pdbx_seq_one_letter_code
_entity_poly.pdbx_strand_id
1 'polypeptide(L)'
;MDVRFSLCCLLLSILASLRCFSVVYGDANLTKSSPTPINRDLYHSSSDLIEEIKSLVHRHPDKLMIETMKTANKGYEAEITVVTYCRSRKESDDRSKFRILLSFGQHGRELITTELALRILSILSEEQFLPKMNRATLDSILDKVIIKALFMPYDHKNVTPEGLTAHRVKLLLEELNKVHCHKRCMIGSGGGSVGYLAHGTATDYMYDIVKVPMAFTFEIYGDGTASPKDCFKMFNPFS
;
A
#
# COMPACT_ATOMS: atom_id res chain seq x y z
N MET A 1 11.51 -3.15 -62.83
CA MET A 1 11.37 -3.58 -61.42
C MET A 1 10.05 -4.31 -61.31
N ASP A 2 10.14 -5.63 -61.18
CA ASP A 2 9.07 -6.59 -61.47
C ASP A 2 7.98 -6.66 -60.40
N VAL A 3 6.73 -6.55 -60.85
CA VAL A 3 5.50 -6.73 -60.05
C VAL A 3 5.46 -8.11 -59.36
N ARG A 4 6.18 -9.10 -59.91
CA ARG A 4 6.34 -10.44 -59.32
C ARG A 4 7.14 -10.46 -58.02
N PHE A 5 8.08 -9.53 -57.84
CA PHE A 5 8.89 -9.45 -56.62
C PHE A 5 8.10 -8.89 -55.44
N SER A 6 7.20 -7.93 -55.71
CA SER A 6 6.33 -7.31 -54.70
C SER A 6 5.28 -8.28 -54.15
N LEU A 7 4.69 -9.13 -55.01
CA LEU A 7 3.69 -10.12 -54.60
C LEU A 7 4.30 -11.22 -53.71
N CYS A 8 5.55 -11.60 -53.97
CA CYS A 8 6.26 -12.60 -53.17
C CYS A 8 6.57 -12.08 -51.75
N CYS A 9 6.98 -10.81 -51.63
CA CYS A 9 7.18 -10.16 -50.33
C CYS A 9 5.88 -10.00 -49.53
N LEU A 10 4.75 -9.73 -50.19
CA LEU A 10 3.43 -9.66 -49.55
C LEU A 10 2.97 -11.04 -49.03
N LEU A 11 3.18 -12.11 -49.80
CA LEU A 11 2.84 -13.47 -49.39
C LEU A 11 3.70 -13.97 -48.22
N LEU A 12 5.00 -13.64 -48.22
CA LEU A 12 5.92 -13.97 -47.12
C LEU A 12 5.59 -13.22 -45.82
N SER A 13 5.14 -11.97 -45.91
CA SER A 13 4.73 -11.18 -44.74
C SER A 13 3.38 -11.66 -44.16
N ILE A 14 2.44 -12.09 -45.00
CA ILE A 14 1.19 -12.72 -44.53
C ILE A 14 1.49 -14.07 -43.84
N LEU A 15 2.32 -14.93 -44.44
CA LEU A 15 2.70 -16.22 -43.83
C LEU A 15 3.50 -16.07 -42.53
N ALA A 16 4.33 -15.01 -42.40
CA ALA A 16 5.01 -14.68 -41.16
C ALA A 16 4.04 -14.19 -40.06
N SER A 17 3.00 -13.43 -40.44
CA SER A 17 1.97 -12.97 -39.49
C SER A 17 1.05 -14.09 -38.97
N LEU A 18 0.84 -15.15 -39.74
CA LEU A 18 0.07 -16.32 -39.29
C LEU A 18 0.78 -17.15 -38.22
N ARG A 19 2.12 -17.01 -38.04
CA ARG A 19 2.84 -17.67 -36.93
C ARG A 19 2.72 -16.93 -35.59
N CYS A 20 2.18 -15.71 -35.57
CA CYS A 20 1.98 -14.94 -34.34
C CYS A 20 0.66 -15.25 -33.63
N PHE A 21 -0.24 -16.04 -34.23
CA PHE A 21 -1.39 -16.58 -33.51
C PHE A 21 -1.01 -17.92 -32.87
N SER A 22 -0.19 -17.84 -31.82
CA SER A 22 -0.21 -18.91 -30.82
C SER A 22 -1.57 -18.84 -30.14
N VAL A 23 -2.51 -19.68 -30.57
CA VAL A 23 -3.69 -19.99 -29.78
C VAL A 23 -3.16 -20.54 -28.47
N VAL A 24 -3.20 -19.73 -27.41
CA VAL A 24 -2.96 -20.20 -26.06
C VAL A 24 -4.11 -21.17 -25.77
N TYR A 25 -3.84 -22.46 -25.94
CA TYR A 25 -4.72 -23.51 -25.46
C TYR A 25 -4.67 -23.43 -23.94
N GLY A 26 -5.58 -22.65 -23.36
CA GLY A 26 -5.81 -22.64 -21.94
C GLY A 26 -6.31 -24.02 -21.56
N ASP A 27 -5.42 -24.84 -20.99
CA ASP A 27 -5.80 -26.13 -20.43
C ASP A 27 -6.92 -25.88 -19.41
N ALA A 28 -8.13 -26.33 -19.75
CA ALA A 28 -9.35 -26.13 -18.99
C ALA A 28 -9.43 -27.08 -17.79
N ASN A 29 -8.29 -27.40 -17.18
CA ASN A 29 -8.23 -28.00 -15.85
C ASN A 29 -8.47 -26.91 -14.79
N LEU A 30 -9.64 -26.28 -14.88
CA LEU A 30 -10.23 -25.42 -13.87
C LEU A 30 -10.69 -26.30 -12.71
N THR A 31 -9.75 -26.69 -11.84
CA THR A 31 -10.10 -26.65 -10.43
C THR A 31 -10.40 -25.19 -10.14
N LYS A 32 -11.69 -24.84 -10.16
CA LYS A 32 -12.23 -23.52 -9.84
C LYS A 32 -11.77 -23.23 -8.41
N SER A 33 -10.62 -22.56 -8.23
CA SER A 33 -10.27 -22.05 -6.91
C SER A 33 -11.36 -21.04 -6.57
N SER A 34 -12.27 -21.41 -5.67
CA SER A 34 -13.26 -20.45 -5.18
C SER A 34 -12.49 -19.26 -4.63
N PRO A 35 -12.81 -18.02 -5.03
CA PRO A 35 -12.20 -16.85 -4.42
C PRO A 35 -12.45 -16.91 -2.92
N THR A 36 -11.42 -16.61 -2.13
CA THR A 36 -11.53 -16.68 -0.69
C THR A 36 -12.52 -15.62 -0.21
N PRO A 37 -13.56 -16.02 0.55
CA PRO A 37 -14.59 -15.08 0.98
C PRO A 37 -14.00 -14.03 1.91
N ILE A 38 -14.48 -12.79 1.76
CA ILE A 38 -14.09 -11.67 2.63
C ILE A 38 -14.81 -11.86 3.97
N ASN A 39 -14.04 -12.00 5.05
CA ASN A 39 -14.59 -12.03 6.40
C ASN A 39 -15.07 -10.63 6.79
N ARG A 40 -16.40 -10.44 6.91
CA ARG A 40 -17.02 -9.15 7.27
C ARG A 40 -16.92 -8.79 8.75
N ASP A 41 -16.50 -9.73 9.59
CA ASP A 41 -16.17 -9.44 10.99
C ASP A 41 -14.78 -8.79 11.11
N LEU A 42 -13.95 -8.92 10.08
CA LEU A 42 -12.60 -8.35 10.03
C LEU A 42 -12.46 -7.17 9.05
N TYR A 43 -13.22 -7.19 7.96
CA TYR A 43 -13.10 -6.22 6.87
C TYR A 43 -14.43 -5.55 6.55
N HIS A 44 -14.47 -4.26 6.80
CA HIS A 44 -15.60 -3.41 6.50
C HIS A 44 -15.77 -3.26 4.97
N SER A 45 -17.00 -3.02 4.53
CA SER A 45 -17.20 -2.42 3.21
C SER A 45 -16.79 -0.94 3.25
N SER A 46 -16.59 -0.31 2.09
CA SER A 46 -16.23 1.11 2.05
C SER A 46 -17.29 2.01 2.71
N SER A 47 -18.59 1.67 2.59
CA SER A 47 -19.66 2.42 3.26
C SER A 47 -19.59 2.26 4.77
N ASP A 48 -19.47 1.02 5.25
CA ASP A 48 -19.50 0.71 6.68
C ASP A 48 -18.26 1.30 7.37
N LEU A 49 -17.09 1.23 6.73
CA LEU A 49 -15.86 1.83 7.24
C LEU A 49 -15.99 3.35 7.40
N ILE A 50 -16.52 4.03 6.39
CA ILE A 50 -16.67 5.49 6.43
C ILE A 50 -17.74 5.89 7.45
N GLU A 51 -18.81 5.11 7.59
CA GLU A 51 -19.82 5.31 8.62
C GLU A 51 -19.23 5.15 10.03
N GLU A 52 -18.44 4.10 10.26
CA GLU A 52 -17.77 3.86 11.54
C GLU A 52 -16.76 4.98 11.87
N ILE A 53 -15.96 5.42 10.88
CA ILE A 53 -15.05 6.56 11.07
C ILE A 53 -15.84 7.83 11.42
N LYS A 54 -16.96 8.12 10.75
CA LYS A 54 -17.80 9.27 11.07
C LYS A 54 -18.40 9.16 12.47
N SER A 55 -18.84 7.98 12.88
CA SER A 55 -19.33 7.68 14.23
C SER A 55 -18.24 7.91 15.28
N LEU A 56 -17.02 7.42 15.04
CA LEU A 56 -15.87 7.65 15.93
C LEU A 56 -15.53 9.13 16.07
N VAL A 57 -15.50 9.88 14.96
CA VAL A 57 -15.24 11.33 14.98
C VAL A 57 -16.36 12.07 15.73
N HIS A 58 -17.62 11.68 15.53
CA HIS A 58 -18.76 12.27 16.23
C HIS A 58 -18.70 12.06 17.75
N ARG A 59 -18.19 10.90 18.21
CA ARG A 59 -18.01 10.59 19.63
C ARG A 59 -16.82 11.33 20.27
N HIS A 60 -15.82 11.75 19.47
CA HIS A 60 -14.59 12.42 19.95
C HIS A 60 -14.31 13.77 19.24
N PRO A 61 -15.25 14.74 19.25
CA PRO A 61 -15.10 16.00 18.50
C PRO A 61 -14.03 16.94 19.08
N ASP A 62 -13.57 16.67 20.31
CA ASP A 62 -12.47 17.38 20.96
C ASP A 62 -11.09 16.93 20.47
N LYS A 63 -10.99 15.71 19.90
CA LYS A 63 -9.74 15.09 19.42
C LYS A 63 -9.69 14.93 17.91
N LEU A 64 -10.83 14.61 17.28
CA LEU A 64 -10.93 14.24 15.87
C LEU A 64 -11.75 15.26 15.07
N MET A 65 -11.33 15.48 13.84
CA MET A 65 -12.06 16.23 12.83
C MET A 65 -12.04 15.43 11.52
N ILE A 66 -13.15 15.44 10.80
CA ILE A 66 -13.27 14.81 9.48
C ILE A 66 -13.61 15.86 8.43
N GLU A 67 -12.92 15.80 7.31
CA GLU A 67 -13.22 16.60 6.13
C GLU A 67 -13.15 15.74 4.88
N THR A 68 -13.86 16.17 3.84
CA THR A 68 -13.88 15.51 2.55
C THR A 68 -13.26 16.44 1.53
N MET A 69 -12.10 16.04 1.01
CA MET A 69 -11.44 16.74 -0.10
C MET A 69 -11.97 16.18 -1.42
N LYS A 70 -12.48 17.07 -2.28
CA LYS A 70 -12.98 16.71 -3.62
C LYS A 70 -12.14 17.40 -4.68
N THR A 71 -11.78 16.66 -5.71
CA THR A 71 -11.14 17.23 -6.90
C THR A 71 -11.74 16.61 -8.15
N ALA A 72 -11.83 17.39 -9.21
CA ALA A 72 -12.29 16.92 -10.51
C ALA A 72 -11.35 17.43 -11.60
N ASN A 73 -10.97 16.53 -12.53
CA ASN A 73 -10.14 16.88 -13.67
C ASN A 73 -10.53 16.03 -14.88
N LYS A 74 -10.82 16.67 -16.02
CA LYS A 74 -11.10 16.01 -17.31
C LYS A 74 -12.10 14.84 -17.22
N GLY A 75 -13.16 14.99 -16.44
CA GLY A 75 -14.21 13.98 -16.27
C GLY A 75 -13.92 12.91 -15.21
N TYR A 76 -12.77 12.97 -14.54
CA TYR A 76 -12.47 12.16 -13.36
C TYR A 76 -12.75 12.96 -12.09
N GLU A 77 -13.64 12.46 -11.24
CA GLU A 77 -13.89 13.01 -9.90
C GLU A 77 -13.28 12.08 -8.85
N ALA A 78 -12.57 12.66 -7.89
CA ALA A 78 -11.98 11.94 -6.78
C ALA A 78 -12.39 12.60 -5.47
N GLU A 79 -12.79 11.75 -4.52
CA GLU A 79 -13.12 12.13 -3.17
C GLU A 79 -12.16 11.43 -2.20
N ILE A 80 -11.54 12.21 -1.30
CA ILE A 80 -10.64 11.70 -0.27
C ILE A 80 -11.18 12.17 1.08
N THR A 81 -11.44 11.22 1.98
CA THR A 81 -11.77 11.54 3.38
C THR A 81 -10.48 11.72 4.17
N VAL A 82 -10.36 12.85 4.85
CA VAL A 82 -9.22 13.19 5.71
C VAL A 82 -9.71 13.29 7.15
N VAL A 83 -9.09 12.52 8.03
CA VAL A 83 -9.34 12.59 9.48
C VAL A 83 -8.11 13.18 10.16
N THR A 84 -8.29 14.28 10.86
CA THR A 84 -7.24 14.97 11.61
C THR A 84 -7.39 14.66 13.10
N TYR A 85 -6.32 14.16 13.72
CA TYR A 85 -6.21 13.98 15.16
C TYR A 85 -5.36 15.09 15.80
N CYS A 86 -5.83 15.65 16.90
CA CYS A 86 -5.07 16.61 17.72
C CYS A 86 -5.30 16.34 19.21
N ARG A 87 -4.26 15.92 19.95
CA ARG A 87 -4.31 15.54 21.37
C ARG A 87 -4.89 16.60 22.31
N SER A 88 -4.71 17.88 21.99
CA SER A 88 -5.33 18.97 22.74
C SER A 88 -5.54 20.16 21.80
N ARG A 89 -6.81 20.50 21.57
CA ARG A 89 -7.23 21.64 20.74
C ARG A 89 -7.03 22.99 21.45
N LYS A 90 -6.00 23.13 22.29
CA LYS A 90 -5.60 24.44 22.80
C LYS A 90 -5.12 25.27 21.62
N GLU A 91 -5.60 26.52 21.55
CA GLU A 91 -5.10 27.60 20.69
C GLU A 91 -3.60 27.77 20.94
N SER A 92 -2.83 26.94 20.27
CA SER A 92 -1.37 27.01 20.18
C SER A 92 -1.09 27.25 18.72
N ASP A 93 -0.08 28.08 18.45
CA ASP A 93 0.31 28.42 17.08
C ASP A 93 0.47 27.13 16.26
N ASP A 94 -0.44 26.95 15.31
CA ASP A 94 -0.58 25.77 14.46
C ASP A 94 0.73 25.51 13.67
N ARG A 95 1.55 26.56 13.47
CA ARG A 95 2.87 26.47 12.82
C ARG A 95 3.92 25.71 13.63
N SER A 96 3.76 25.58 14.95
CA SER A 96 4.74 24.93 15.82
C SER A 96 4.56 23.40 15.91
N LYS A 97 3.44 22.87 15.40
CA LYS A 97 3.10 21.45 15.53
C LYS A 97 3.78 20.61 14.46
N PHE A 98 4.37 19.49 14.87
CA PHE A 98 4.83 18.46 13.95
C PHE A 98 3.64 17.76 13.30
N ARG A 99 3.65 17.61 11.98
CA ARG A 99 2.55 17.01 11.20
C ARG A 99 3.00 15.71 10.57
N ILE A 100 2.18 14.69 10.73
CA ILE A 100 2.35 13.37 10.11
C ILE A 100 1.13 13.13 9.23
N LEU A 101 1.36 12.79 7.97
CA LEU A 101 0.32 12.34 7.06
C LEU A 101 0.45 10.83 6.89
N LEU A 102 -0.64 10.10 7.12
CA LEU A 102 -0.75 8.68 6.85
C LEU A 102 -1.83 8.48 5.79
N SER A 103 -1.49 7.76 4.72
CA SER A 103 -2.42 7.43 3.62
C SER A 103 -2.59 5.92 3.56
N PHE A 104 -3.83 5.46 3.50
CA PHE A 104 -4.21 4.05 3.50
C PHE A 104 -5.13 3.76 2.31
N GLY A 105 -5.25 2.48 1.93
CA GLY A 105 -6.16 2.07 0.86
C GLY A 105 -5.75 2.50 -0.56
N GLN A 106 -4.46 2.80 -0.81
CA GLN A 106 -3.99 3.14 -2.16
C GLN A 106 -4.15 1.97 -3.14
N HIS A 107 -4.06 0.73 -2.66
CA HIS A 107 -4.38 -0.47 -3.43
C HIS A 107 -5.68 -1.09 -2.91
N GLY A 108 -6.73 -1.13 -3.75
CA GLY A 108 -8.06 -1.62 -3.34
C GLY A 108 -8.13 -3.10 -2.93
N ARG A 109 -7.08 -3.89 -3.17
CA ARG A 109 -6.98 -5.30 -2.76
C ARG A 109 -6.29 -5.51 -1.40
N GLU A 110 -5.68 -4.46 -0.84
CA GLU A 110 -4.96 -4.48 0.44
C GLU A 110 -5.86 -3.90 1.54
N LEU A 111 -6.98 -4.56 1.81
CA LEU A 111 -8.05 -4.12 2.70
C LEU A 111 -7.56 -3.93 4.14
N ILE A 112 -6.57 -4.71 4.58
CA ILE A 112 -5.96 -4.58 5.90
C ILE A 112 -5.42 -3.16 6.19
N THR A 113 -5.05 -2.41 5.15
CA THR A 113 -4.53 -1.04 5.31
C THR A 113 -5.60 -0.08 5.84
N THR A 114 -6.85 -0.22 5.39
CA THR A 114 -7.95 0.65 5.86
C THR A 114 -8.45 0.24 7.24
N GLU A 115 -8.42 -1.04 7.56
CA GLU A 115 -8.70 -1.53 8.92
C GLU A 115 -7.64 -1.04 9.92
N LEU A 116 -6.36 -1.02 9.51
CA LEU A 116 -5.29 -0.42 10.31
C LEU A 116 -5.53 1.07 10.55
N ALA A 117 -6.03 1.82 9.55
CA ALA A 117 -6.38 3.23 9.71
C ALA A 117 -7.45 3.43 10.79
N LEU A 118 -8.54 2.65 10.73
CA LEU A 118 -9.60 2.69 11.75
C LEU A 118 -9.07 2.30 13.14
N ARG A 119 -8.20 1.29 13.22
CA ARG A 119 -7.58 0.86 14.47
C ARG A 119 -6.70 1.94 15.09
N ILE A 120 -5.90 2.64 14.29
CA ILE A 120 -5.07 3.76 14.75
C ILE A 120 -5.96 4.87 15.30
N LEU A 121 -7.01 5.28 14.57
CA LEU A 121 -7.94 6.30 15.04
C LEU A 121 -8.60 5.89 16.36
N SER A 122 -9.05 4.64 16.47
CA SER A 122 -9.67 4.10 17.69
C SER A 122 -8.72 4.13 18.89
N ILE A 123 -7.43 3.87 18.67
CA ILE A 123 -6.40 3.97 19.72
C ILE A 123 -6.13 5.43 20.11
N LEU A 124 -6.01 6.32 19.13
CA LEU A 124 -5.78 7.75 19.38
C LEU A 124 -6.95 8.41 20.13
N SER A 125 -8.16 7.90 19.93
CA SER A 125 -9.38 8.29 20.65
C SER A 125 -9.56 7.56 21.99
N GLU A 126 -8.65 6.65 22.36
CA GLU A 126 -8.70 5.87 23.61
C GLU A 126 -9.88 4.89 23.72
N GLU A 127 -10.47 4.49 22.59
CA GLU A 127 -11.52 3.45 22.57
C GLU A 127 -10.96 2.03 22.46
N GLN A 128 -9.78 1.91 21.87
CA GLN A 128 -9.05 0.66 21.76
C GLN A 128 -7.64 0.83 22.28
N PHE A 129 -7.06 -0.27 22.73
CA PHE A 129 -5.71 -0.29 23.28
C PHE A 129 -4.86 -1.30 22.53
N LEU A 130 -3.54 -1.07 22.52
CA LEU A 130 -2.60 -2.03 21.98
C LEU A 130 -2.62 -3.29 22.85
N PRO A 131 -2.79 -4.48 22.27
CA PRO A 131 -2.75 -5.73 23.02
C PRO A 131 -1.37 -5.91 23.65
N LYS A 132 -1.30 -6.40 24.89
CA LYS A 132 -0.05 -6.89 25.46
C LYS A 132 0.29 -8.21 24.76
N MET A 133 1.25 -8.19 23.86
CA MET A 133 1.67 -9.37 23.11
C MET A 133 2.97 -9.92 23.68
N ASN A 134 3.03 -11.21 23.99
CA ASN A 134 4.26 -11.86 24.42
C ASN A 134 5.12 -12.24 23.21
N ARG A 135 6.42 -12.45 23.44
CA ARG A 135 7.41 -12.71 22.39
C ARG A 135 7.09 -13.96 21.55
N ALA A 136 6.65 -15.06 22.19
CA ALA A 136 6.36 -16.31 21.48
C ALA A 136 5.15 -16.18 20.53
N THR A 137 4.09 -15.47 20.95
CA THR A 137 2.94 -15.16 20.10
C THR A 137 3.33 -14.23 18.96
N LEU A 138 4.19 -13.25 19.22
CA LEU A 138 4.74 -12.37 18.19
C LEU A 138 5.56 -13.14 17.16
N ASP A 139 6.51 -13.95 17.59
CA ASP A 139 7.33 -14.77 16.69
C ASP A 139 6.45 -15.71 15.85
N SER A 140 5.44 -16.35 16.44
CA SER A 140 4.53 -17.24 15.69
C SER A 140 3.65 -16.51 14.66
N ILE A 141 3.20 -15.28 14.96
CA ILE A 141 2.46 -14.44 14.02
C ILE A 141 3.40 -13.96 12.92
N LEU A 142 4.57 -13.48 13.30
CA LEU A 142 5.58 -12.98 12.40
C LEU A 142 6.07 -14.07 11.44
N ASP A 143 6.26 -15.32 11.86
CA ASP A 143 6.61 -16.42 10.96
C ASP A 143 5.55 -16.70 9.89
N LYS A 144 4.29 -16.31 10.16
CA LYS A 144 3.15 -16.46 9.24
C LYS A 144 2.80 -15.17 8.51
N VAL A 145 3.37 -14.04 8.93
CA VAL A 145 3.06 -12.69 8.44
C VAL A 145 4.35 -11.94 8.15
N ILE A 146 4.55 -11.61 6.87
CA ILE A 146 5.59 -10.67 6.50
C ILE A 146 4.98 -9.27 6.65
N ILE A 147 5.38 -8.50 7.68
CA ILE A 147 5.51 -7.06 7.47
C ILE A 147 6.58 -6.96 6.37
N LYS A 148 6.13 -6.81 5.14
CA LYS A 148 6.88 -7.18 3.94
C LYS A 148 8.06 -6.27 3.76
N ALA A 149 7.87 -4.98 4.01
CA ALA A 149 8.91 -4.01 3.81
C ALA A 149 8.61 -2.67 4.47
N LEU A 150 9.69 -1.97 4.80
CA LEU A 150 9.69 -0.56 5.19
C LEU A 150 10.58 0.18 4.21
N PHE A 151 9.98 0.87 3.26
CA PHE A 151 10.71 1.59 2.22
C PHE A 151 10.85 3.06 2.56
N MET A 152 11.99 3.61 2.14
CA MET A 152 12.18 5.03 1.90
C MET A 152 12.28 5.25 0.38
N PRO A 153 12.24 6.49 -0.11
CA PRO A 153 12.53 6.76 -1.51
C PRO A 153 13.87 6.12 -1.96
N TYR A 154 14.10 5.85 -3.24
CA TYR A 154 13.15 6.06 -4.34
C TYR A 154 12.43 4.77 -4.74
N ASP A 155 11.20 4.89 -5.21
CA ASP A 155 10.47 3.81 -5.88
C ASP A 155 10.79 3.78 -7.39
N HIS A 156 10.99 4.95 -7.99
CA HIS A 156 11.27 5.11 -9.43
C HIS A 156 12.77 4.98 -9.79
N LYS A 157 13.65 4.77 -8.81
CA LYS A 157 15.09 4.57 -9.01
C LYS A 157 15.58 3.44 -8.10
N ASN A 158 16.59 2.72 -8.55
CA ASN A 158 17.30 1.73 -7.74
C ASN A 158 18.43 2.39 -6.92
N VAL A 159 18.11 3.46 -6.18
CA VAL A 159 19.03 4.13 -5.25
C VAL A 159 18.23 4.73 -4.09
N THR A 160 18.85 4.76 -2.92
CA THR A 160 18.34 5.57 -1.80
C THR A 160 18.84 7.01 -1.92
N PRO A 161 18.07 8.02 -1.48
CA PRO A 161 18.55 9.39 -1.38
C PRO A 161 19.80 9.51 -0.50
N GLU A 162 20.61 10.52 -0.80
CA GLU A 162 21.82 10.85 -0.06
C GLU A 162 21.59 12.03 0.89
N GLY A 163 22.56 12.27 1.77
CA GLY A 163 22.55 13.39 2.72
C GLY A 163 22.13 13.02 4.14
N LEU A 164 22.28 13.99 5.05
CA LEU A 164 22.11 13.77 6.49
C LEU A 164 20.71 13.26 6.87
N THR A 165 19.66 13.85 6.26
CA THR A 165 18.27 13.46 6.53
C THR A 165 18.00 12.04 6.05
N ALA A 166 18.44 11.69 4.83
CA ALA A 166 18.27 10.35 4.29
C ALA A 166 19.01 9.30 5.13
N HIS A 167 20.20 9.62 5.62
CA HIS A 167 20.93 8.74 6.53
C HIS A 167 20.17 8.50 7.85
N ARG A 168 19.57 9.54 8.44
CA ARG A 168 18.72 9.41 9.64
C ARG A 168 17.48 8.57 9.39
N VAL A 169 16.83 8.74 8.23
CA VAL A 169 15.68 7.94 7.79
C VAL A 169 16.09 6.46 7.68
N LYS A 170 17.24 6.17 7.08
CA LYS A 170 17.76 4.80 6.99
C LYS A 170 18.02 4.18 8.36
N LEU A 171 18.67 4.90 9.28
CA LEU A 171 18.90 4.43 10.65
C LEU A 171 17.59 4.15 11.40
N LEU A 172 16.58 5.00 11.20
CA LEU A 172 15.25 4.78 11.76
C LEU A 172 14.64 3.48 11.23
N LEU A 173 14.71 3.23 9.92
CA LEU A 173 14.23 1.99 9.32
C LEU A 173 14.98 0.76 9.83
N GLU A 174 16.30 0.86 10.00
CA GLU A 174 17.13 -0.21 10.57
C GLU A 174 16.71 -0.55 12.01
N GLU A 175 16.47 0.46 12.84
CA GLU A 175 16.02 0.25 14.22
C GLU A 175 14.59 -0.30 14.28
N LEU A 176 13.67 0.21 13.45
CA LEU A 176 12.31 -0.33 13.35
C LEU A 176 12.33 -1.80 12.91
N ASN A 177 13.12 -2.14 11.91
CA ASN A 177 13.26 -3.52 11.42
C ASN A 177 13.81 -4.44 12.53
N LYS A 178 14.78 -3.96 13.30
CA LYS A 178 15.35 -4.71 14.42
C LYS A 178 14.34 -4.92 15.55
N VAL A 179 13.66 -3.87 15.98
CA VAL A 179 12.78 -3.88 17.16
C VAL A 179 11.44 -4.56 16.87
N HIS A 180 10.85 -4.30 15.70
CA HIS A 180 9.47 -4.71 15.40
C HIS A 180 9.35 -5.80 14.34
N CYS A 181 10.35 -5.97 13.47
CA CYS A 181 10.32 -7.00 12.43
C CYS A 181 11.29 -8.17 12.69
N HIS A 182 12.11 -8.12 13.74
CA HIS A 182 13.20 -9.07 13.99
C HIS A 182 14.16 -9.22 12.80
N LYS A 183 14.49 -8.11 12.14
CA LYS A 183 15.35 -8.05 10.93
C LYS A 183 14.78 -8.79 9.71
N ARG A 184 13.47 -9.07 9.67
CA ARG A 184 12.83 -9.77 8.55
C ARG A 184 12.17 -8.82 7.55
N CYS A 185 11.96 -7.55 7.89
CA CYS A 185 11.47 -6.56 6.93
C CYS A 185 12.57 -6.25 5.92
N MET A 186 12.20 -6.16 4.66
CA MET A 186 13.03 -5.55 3.63
C MET A 186 13.08 -4.03 3.86
N ILE A 187 14.26 -3.42 3.83
CA ILE A 187 14.42 -1.97 4.02
C ILE A 187 15.29 -1.36 2.93
N GLY A 188 15.01 -0.11 2.56
CA GLY A 188 15.77 0.63 1.55
C GLY A 188 14.87 1.34 0.55
N SER A 189 15.41 1.58 -0.65
CA SER A 189 14.65 2.13 -1.77
C SER A 189 13.65 1.11 -2.28
N GLY A 190 12.39 1.49 -2.50
CA GLY A 190 11.39 0.59 -3.07
C GLY A 190 11.85 0.04 -4.42
N GLY A 191 12.32 0.90 -5.33
CA GLY A 191 12.77 0.52 -6.67
C GLY A 191 14.00 -0.39 -6.70
N GLY A 192 14.83 -0.32 -5.66
CA GLY A 192 15.96 -1.23 -5.49
C GLY A 192 15.65 -2.54 -4.78
N SER A 193 14.55 -2.58 -4.03
CA SER A 193 14.25 -3.69 -3.13
C SER A 193 13.16 -4.63 -3.67
N VAL A 194 12.15 -4.09 -4.38
CA VAL A 194 10.99 -4.87 -4.86
C VAL A 194 11.19 -5.56 -6.22
N GLY A 195 12.30 -5.28 -6.91
CA GLY A 195 12.65 -5.92 -8.18
C GLY A 195 12.07 -5.27 -9.45
N TYR A 196 11.40 -4.11 -9.32
CA TYR A 196 10.98 -3.28 -10.45
C TYR A 196 10.93 -1.80 -10.03
N LEU A 197 10.93 -0.88 -11.01
CA LEU A 197 10.80 0.55 -10.77
C LEU A 197 9.33 0.98 -10.85
N ALA A 198 8.84 1.68 -9.83
CA ALA A 198 7.49 2.24 -9.81
C ALA A 198 7.54 3.75 -9.97
N HIS A 199 6.98 4.27 -11.06
CA HIS A 199 6.92 5.71 -11.32
C HIS A 199 5.61 6.31 -10.80
N GLY A 200 5.64 7.59 -10.41
CA GLY A 200 4.46 8.32 -9.97
C GLY A 200 3.94 7.93 -8.58
N THR A 201 4.79 7.35 -7.74
CA THR A 201 4.40 6.96 -6.37
C THR A 201 4.22 8.18 -5.48
N ALA A 202 3.30 8.07 -4.52
CA ALA A 202 3.06 9.13 -3.54
C ALA A 202 4.32 9.41 -2.71
N THR A 203 5.07 8.38 -2.32
CA THR A 203 6.30 8.50 -1.52
C THR A 203 7.36 9.33 -2.23
N ASP A 204 7.61 9.04 -3.51
CA ASP A 204 8.57 9.81 -4.31
C ASP A 204 8.09 11.23 -4.56
N TYR A 205 6.80 11.45 -4.86
CA TYR A 205 6.24 12.79 -5.03
C TYR A 205 6.36 13.64 -3.76
N MET A 206 6.03 13.05 -2.60
CA MET A 206 6.12 13.75 -1.31
C MET A 206 7.57 14.12 -0.98
N TYR A 207 8.53 13.26 -1.33
CA TYR A 207 9.95 13.53 -1.11
C TYR A 207 10.52 14.55 -2.10
N ASP A 208 10.40 14.32 -3.41
CA ASP A 208 11.07 15.13 -4.43
C ASP A 208 10.32 16.42 -4.77
N ILE A 209 8.99 16.44 -4.72
CA ILE A 209 8.20 17.61 -5.13
C ILE A 209 7.75 18.42 -3.93
N VAL A 210 7.11 17.78 -2.95
CA VAL A 210 6.60 18.45 -1.74
C VAL A 210 7.71 18.73 -0.73
N LYS A 211 8.88 18.10 -0.88
CA LYS A 211 10.05 18.27 0.01
C LYS A 211 9.77 17.87 1.45
N VAL A 212 8.94 16.84 1.66
CA VAL A 212 8.76 16.23 2.98
C VAL A 212 10.07 15.54 3.38
N PRO A 213 10.65 15.89 4.54
CA PRO A 213 11.99 15.41 4.92
C PRO A 213 12.03 13.90 5.20
N MET A 214 10.91 13.30 5.58
CA MET A 214 10.79 11.88 5.87
C MET A 214 9.53 11.34 5.20
N ALA A 215 9.70 10.56 4.13
CA ALA A 215 8.64 9.89 3.42
C ALA A 215 8.90 8.39 3.44
N PHE A 216 7.84 7.59 3.56
CA PHE A 216 7.95 6.14 3.69
C PHE A 216 6.79 5.41 3.02
N THR A 217 7.05 4.18 2.60
CA THR A 217 6.02 3.21 2.24
C THR A 217 6.13 2.01 3.18
N PHE A 218 5.05 1.66 3.86
CA PHE A 218 5.00 0.53 4.79
C PHE A 218 4.13 -0.56 4.18
N GLU A 219 4.74 -1.68 3.81
CA GLU A 219 4.05 -2.87 3.31
C GLU A 219 3.73 -3.77 4.50
N ILE A 220 2.48 -3.72 4.98
CA ILE A 220 2.12 -4.26 6.30
C ILE A 220 1.77 -5.76 6.31
N TYR A 221 1.40 -6.34 5.18
CA TYR A 221 1.07 -7.76 5.07
C TYR A 221 1.43 -8.32 3.69
N GLY A 222 1.96 -9.54 3.66
CA GLY A 222 2.13 -10.32 2.45
C GLY A 222 2.30 -11.80 2.76
N ASP A 223 1.41 -12.65 2.25
CA ASP A 223 1.56 -14.11 2.34
C ASP A 223 2.26 -14.64 1.09
N GLY A 224 3.55 -14.93 1.21
CA GLY A 224 4.36 -15.52 0.13
C GLY A 224 4.04 -16.99 -0.16
N THR A 225 3.27 -17.66 0.70
CA THR A 225 2.83 -19.05 0.51
C THR A 225 1.46 -19.14 -0.17
N ALA A 226 0.77 -18.02 -0.29
CA ALA A 226 -0.49 -17.91 -0.99
C ALA A 226 -0.35 -18.31 -2.46
N SER A 227 -1.38 -18.97 -3.00
CA SER A 227 -1.47 -19.19 -4.44
C SER A 227 -1.50 -17.83 -5.16
N PRO A 228 -0.79 -17.65 -6.29
CA PRO A 228 -0.92 -16.45 -7.12
C PRO A 228 -2.35 -16.18 -7.62
N LYS A 229 -3.22 -17.20 -7.57
CA LYS A 229 -4.64 -17.09 -7.93
C LYS A 229 -5.52 -16.62 -6.75
N ASP A 230 -5.01 -16.64 -5.52
CA ASP A 230 -5.71 -16.21 -4.32
C ASP A 230 -5.24 -14.82 -3.88
N CYS A 231 -5.69 -13.83 -4.65
CA CYS A 231 -5.33 -12.43 -4.44
C CYS A 231 -5.66 -11.94 -3.03
N PHE A 232 -6.81 -12.35 -2.47
CA PHE A 232 -7.18 -11.91 -1.14
C PHE A 232 -6.19 -12.40 -0.09
N LYS A 233 -5.85 -13.70 -0.10
CA LYS A 233 -4.88 -14.29 0.84
C LYS A 233 -3.49 -13.70 0.76
N MET A 234 -3.05 -13.35 -0.46
CA MET A 234 -1.75 -12.72 -0.66
C MET A 234 -1.60 -11.40 0.11
N PHE A 235 -2.68 -10.61 0.21
CA PHE A 235 -2.62 -9.22 0.68
C PHE A 235 -3.37 -8.96 1.99
N ASN A 236 -4.10 -9.94 2.53
CA ASN A 236 -4.95 -9.77 3.71
C ASN A 236 -4.89 -10.99 4.65
N PRO A 237 -4.73 -10.79 5.98
CA PRO A 237 -4.85 -11.87 6.96
C PRO A 237 -6.28 -12.40 7.07
N PHE A 238 -6.42 -13.66 7.49
CA PHE A 238 -7.73 -14.31 7.71
C PHE A 238 -8.15 -14.40 9.18
N SER A 239 -7.20 -14.18 10.10
CA SER A 239 -7.36 -14.27 11.56
C SER A 239 -6.20 -13.60 12.26
#